data_AF-A0A4R8WP17-F1
#
_entry.id   AF-A0A4R8WP17-F1
#
_cell.length_a   1.000
_cell.length_b   1.000
_cell.length_c   1.000
_cell.angle_alpha   90.00
_cell.angle_beta   90.00
_cell.angle_gamma   90.00
#
_symmetry.space_group_name_H-M   'P 1'
#
loop_
_entity.id
_entity.type
_entity.pdbx_description
1 polymer ?
#
loop_
_entity_poly.entity_id
_entity_poly.type
_entity_poly.pdbx_seq_one_letter_code
_entity_poly.pdbx_strand_id
1 'polypeptide(L)'
;MTLSTKTLIAPSPAARDDDGRARTYEVRTFGCQMNVHDSERLRGSLEAAGYVPADGAEADIVVLNTCAVRENADNKLYGNLGQLASIKRRHAGMQIAVGGCLAQKDKDVILGKAPWVDVVFGTHNMGALPSLLERARHNGEAQLEILDALETFPSTLPTKRDSSYSGWVSISVGCNNTCTFCIVPALRGKEKDRRPGEILAEIQALVDDGAIEVTLLGQNVNSYGVEFGDRLAFGKLLRAAGKIEGLERIRFTSPHPAAFTDDVIEAMADTPAVMPQLHMPLQSGSDRVLKAMRRSYRSERFLGILDRVRARMPDAAISTDIIVGFPGETEEDFQETLRVVERARFATAFTFQYSIRPGTPAAEMADQVPKEIVQDRYERLAVLQERISWEENQAVIGRELELLVANGEGRKDSDTHRMSGRAPDSRLVHFDVPDGSERPRPGDLVTVTVTQAAPFHLIADSPDGAPLRIRRTTAGDAWDRAEADACGVPSHAGTSAAGSVSLGMPTLGLRPAAPHAASHSATPHSATPHPVAASAAAQGPAPVPAVPTASGRIPAVNASSTVPIYAVDDGER
;
A
#
# COMPACT_ATOMS: atom_id res chain seq x y z
N MET A 1 -16.12 20.59 -20.87
CA MET A 1 -15.46 19.57 -20.03
C MET A 1 -14.53 20.28 -19.08
N THR A 2 -15.00 20.61 -17.88
CA THR A 2 -14.14 21.12 -16.81
C THR A 2 -13.44 19.92 -16.19
N LEU A 3 -12.17 19.72 -16.53
CA LEU A 3 -11.26 18.87 -15.74
C LEU A 3 -11.39 19.31 -14.28
N SER A 4 -11.56 18.37 -13.36
CA SER A 4 -11.51 18.67 -11.93
C SER A 4 -10.17 19.36 -11.64
N THR A 5 -10.22 20.65 -11.33
CA THR A 5 -9.03 21.48 -11.16
C THR A 5 -8.25 20.93 -9.97
N LYS A 6 -6.96 20.60 -10.15
CA LYS A 6 -6.09 20.21 -9.03
C LYS A 6 -6.20 21.28 -7.94
N THR A 7 -6.38 20.84 -6.70
CA THR A 7 -6.43 21.74 -5.55
C THR A 7 -5.05 22.38 -5.41
N LEU A 8 -5.00 23.70 -5.62
CA LEU A 8 -3.78 24.47 -5.43
C LEU A 8 -3.61 24.74 -3.94
N ILE A 9 -2.50 24.25 -3.39
CA ILE A 9 -2.10 24.54 -2.01
C ILE A 9 -1.06 25.66 -2.07
N ALA A 10 -1.38 26.78 -1.45
CA ALA A 10 -0.44 27.90 -1.36
C ALA A 10 0.68 27.56 -0.36
N PRO A 11 1.92 28.06 -0.60
CA PRO A 11 2.98 28.00 0.39
C PRO A 11 2.50 28.57 1.74
N SER A 12 2.76 27.84 2.83
CA SER A 12 2.35 28.23 4.17
C SER A 12 3.49 28.96 4.88
N PRO A 13 3.25 30.11 5.53
CA PRO A 13 4.24 30.73 6.41
C PRO A 13 4.70 29.79 7.53
N ALA A 14 3.81 28.91 8.05
CA ALA A 14 4.17 27.87 9.02
C ALA A 14 5.14 26.82 8.48
N ALA A 15 5.41 26.77 7.18
CA ALA A 15 6.41 25.86 6.62
C ALA A 15 7.84 26.33 6.88
N ARG A 16 8.04 27.53 7.46
CA ARG A 16 9.35 28.02 7.89
C ARG A 16 9.40 28.24 9.39
N ASP A 17 10.54 27.96 10.01
CA ASP A 17 10.82 28.33 11.39
C ASP A 17 11.21 29.83 11.49
N ASP A 18 11.43 30.31 12.71
CA ASP A 18 11.78 31.71 12.97
C ASP A 18 13.16 32.09 12.36
N ASP A 19 14.01 31.10 12.09
CA ASP A 19 15.30 31.23 11.41
C ASP A 19 15.19 31.14 9.88
N GLY A 20 13.97 30.96 9.34
CA GLY A 20 13.68 30.86 7.91
C GLY A 20 13.97 29.50 7.27
N ARG A 21 14.35 28.49 8.05
CA ARG A 21 14.58 27.10 7.59
C ARG A 21 13.24 26.40 7.34
N ALA A 22 13.21 25.50 6.36
CA ALA A 22 12.02 24.71 6.09
C ALA A 22 11.74 23.76 7.26
N ARG A 23 10.51 23.76 7.77
CA ARG A 23 10.08 22.86 8.84
C ARG A 23 9.85 21.47 8.30
N THR A 24 10.28 20.50 9.10
CA THR A 24 10.24 19.08 8.79
C THR A 24 8.90 18.45 9.16
N TYR A 25 8.47 17.41 8.45
CA TYR A 25 7.26 16.67 8.78
C TYR A 25 7.48 15.15 8.81
N GLU A 26 6.65 14.49 9.60
CA GLU A 26 6.50 13.04 9.63
C GLU A 26 5.01 12.69 9.61
N VAL A 27 4.58 11.79 8.70
CA VAL A 27 3.21 11.26 8.68
C VAL A 27 3.22 9.80 9.11
N ARG A 28 2.64 9.53 10.29
CA ARG A 28 2.48 8.17 10.83
C ARG A 28 1.09 7.63 10.50
N THR A 29 1.08 6.59 9.69
CA THR A 29 -0.16 5.97 9.20
C THR A 29 -0.58 4.81 10.11
N PHE A 30 -1.78 4.87 10.66
CA PHE A 30 -2.39 3.78 11.41
C PHE A 30 -3.73 3.41 10.81
N GLY A 31 -3.83 2.24 10.19
CA GLY A 31 -5.13 1.82 9.67
C GLY A 31 -5.12 0.85 8.50
N CYS A 32 -5.94 1.18 7.50
CA CYS A 32 -6.15 0.40 6.30
C CYS A 32 -5.49 1.06 5.08
N GLN A 33 -5.61 0.43 3.91
CA GLN A 33 -5.09 0.94 2.63
C GLN A 33 -5.61 2.35 2.30
N MET A 34 -6.84 2.68 2.71
CA MET A 34 -7.37 4.04 2.54
C MET A 34 -6.58 5.06 3.38
N ASN A 35 -6.13 4.71 4.59
CA ASN A 35 -5.29 5.59 5.39
C ASN A 35 -3.88 5.75 4.79
N VAL A 36 -3.33 4.71 4.15
CA VAL A 36 -2.05 4.81 3.43
C VAL A 36 -2.17 5.82 2.30
N HIS A 37 -3.18 5.66 1.45
CA HIS A 37 -3.46 6.58 0.35
C HIS A 37 -3.82 8.00 0.81
N ASP A 38 -4.60 8.14 1.88
CA ASP A 38 -4.88 9.44 2.51
C ASP A 38 -3.57 10.09 3.01
N SER A 39 -2.60 9.29 3.48
CA SER A 39 -1.30 9.80 3.94
C SER A 39 -0.41 10.28 2.81
N GLU A 40 -0.40 9.62 1.65
CA GLU A 40 0.31 10.12 0.46
C GLU A 40 -0.18 11.53 0.06
N ARG A 41 -1.48 11.79 0.20
CA ARG A 41 -2.09 13.11 -0.04
C ARG A 41 -1.75 14.13 1.04
N LEU A 42 -1.68 13.71 2.30
CA LEU A 42 -1.23 14.58 3.39
C LEU A 42 0.21 15.01 3.18
N ARG A 43 1.11 14.08 2.82
CA ARG A 43 2.51 14.38 2.48
C ARG A 43 2.61 15.33 1.29
N GLY A 44 1.91 15.03 0.20
CA GLY A 44 1.88 15.91 -0.98
C GLY A 44 1.34 17.31 -0.65
N SER A 45 0.34 17.41 0.22
CA SER A 45 -0.21 18.68 0.69
C SER A 45 0.78 19.49 1.54
N LEU A 46 1.57 18.82 2.38
CA LEU A 46 2.62 19.44 3.18
C LEU A 46 3.80 19.89 2.28
N GLU A 47 4.26 19.05 1.35
CA GLU A 47 5.31 19.44 0.40
C GLU A 47 4.89 20.63 -0.47
N ALA A 48 3.66 20.65 -0.98
CA ALA A 48 3.12 21.77 -1.74
C ALA A 48 3.03 23.07 -0.91
N ALA A 49 2.81 22.95 0.39
CA ALA A 49 2.84 24.08 1.32
C ALA A 49 4.27 24.52 1.71
N GLY A 50 5.31 23.79 1.31
CA GLY A 50 6.72 24.13 1.51
C GLY A 50 7.41 23.43 2.68
N TYR A 51 6.75 22.46 3.33
CA TYR A 51 7.38 21.61 4.34
C TYR A 51 8.27 20.54 3.68
N VAL A 52 9.24 20.00 4.42
CA VAL A 52 10.15 18.95 3.94
C VAL A 52 10.05 17.69 4.79
N PRO A 53 10.27 16.48 4.27
CA PRO A 53 10.28 15.27 5.10
C PRO A 53 11.41 15.32 6.13
N ALA A 54 11.16 14.77 7.33
CA ALA A 54 12.21 14.56 8.32
C ALA A 54 13.16 13.43 7.90
N ASP A 55 14.46 13.63 8.12
CA ASP A 55 15.52 12.66 7.78
C ASP A 55 16.12 12.04 9.05
N GLY A 56 15.35 11.15 9.70
CA GLY A 56 15.74 10.47 10.94
C GLY A 56 15.80 11.35 12.20
N ALA A 57 15.68 12.67 12.06
CA ALA A 57 15.54 13.63 13.16
C ALA A 57 14.09 13.74 13.65
N GLU A 58 13.90 14.29 14.85
CA GLU A 58 12.57 14.61 15.35
C GLU A 58 11.92 15.69 14.49
N ALA A 59 10.74 15.39 13.94
CA ALA A 59 10.07 16.30 13.02
C ALA A 59 9.43 17.51 13.73
N ASP A 60 9.42 18.66 13.07
CA ASP A 60 8.68 19.85 13.52
C ASP A 60 7.17 19.63 13.51
N ILE A 61 6.68 18.81 12.58
CA ILE A 61 5.26 18.45 12.43
C ILE A 61 5.13 16.93 12.45
N VAL A 62 4.35 16.39 13.40
CA VAL A 62 3.97 14.97 13.38
C VAL A 62 2.48 14.84 13.13
N VAL A 63 2.11 14.14 12.05
CA VAL A 63 0.72 13.86 11.69
C VAL A 63 0.40 12.40 11.96
N LEU A 64 -0.57 12.14 12.83
CA LEU A 64 -1.11 10.80 13.08
C LEU A 64 -2.37 10.61 12.23
N ASN A 65 -2.27 9.90 11.11
CA ASN A 65 -3.45 9.55 10.30
C ASN A 65 -4.03 8.21 10.76
N THR A 66 -5.20 8.25 11.39
CA THR A 66 -5.73 7.13 12.17
C THR A 66 -6.99 6.49 11.61
N CYS A 67 -7.20 5.22 11.94
CA CYS A 67 -8.39 4.44 11.62
C CYS A 67 -9.30 4.32 12.84
N ALA A 68 -10.62 4.20 12.64
CA ALA A 68 -11.59 3.95 13.71
C ALA A 68 -12.09 2.48 13.74
N VAL A 69 -11.66 1.66 12.77
CA VAL A 69 -12.28 0.36 12.50
C VAL A 69 -11.50 -0.78 13.17
N ARG A 70 -10.17 -0.68 13.31
CA ARG A 70 -9.34 -1.74 13.89
C ARG A 70 -9.35 -1.74 15.42
N GLU A 71 -9.35 -2.92 16.02
CA GLU A 71 -9.27 -3.06 17.48
C GLU A 71 -8.02 -2.35 18.01
N ASN A 72 -8.10 -1.76 19.22
CA ASN A 72 -7.01 -1.02 19.85
C ASN A 72 -6.49 0.21 19.09
N ALA A 73 -7.19 0.68 18.06
CA ALA A 73 -6.81 1.92 17.37
C ALA A 73 -6.73 3.11 18.33
N ASP A 74 -7.70 3.23 19.25
CA ASP A 74 -7.72 4.26 20.28
C ASP A 74 -6.49 4.17 21.19
N ASN A 75 -6.21 2.98 21.71
CA ASN A 75 -5.06 2.73 22.59
C ASN A 75 -3.73 3.06 21.89
N LYS A 76 -3.58 2.69 20.61
CA LYS A 76 -2.40 3.03 19.82
C LYS A 76 -2.26 4.54 19.61
N LEU A 77 -3.35 5.24 19.29
CA LEU A 77 -3.34 6.70 19.16
C LEU A 77 -2.88 7.36 20.46
N TYR A 78 -3.54 7.06 21.59
CA TYR A 78 -3.21 7.71 22.86
C TYR A 78 -1.80 7.35 23.37
N GLY A 79 -1.34 6.12 23.13
CA GLY A 79 0.05 5.73 23.41
C GLY A 79 1.07 6.57 22.64
N ASN A 80 0.84 6.76 21.33
CA ASN A 80 1.70 7.61 20.48
C ASN A 80 1.63 9.09 20.90
N LEU A 81 0.43 9.61 21.21
CA LEU A 81 0.27 10.97 21.68
C LEU A 81 1.00 11.21 23.01
N GLY A 82 1.02 10.23 23.91
CA GLY A 82 1.78 10.31 25.16
C GLY A 82 3.30 10.39 24.93
N GLN A 83 3.83 9.60 23.99
CA GLN A 83 5.23 9.66 23.59
C GLN A 83 5.58 11.03 22.97
N LEU A 84 4.76 11.50 22.02
CA LEU A 84 4.94 12.79 21.35
C LEU A 84 4.83 13.97 22.31
N ALA A 85 4.04 13.87 23.38
CA ALA A 85 3.98 14.90 24.43
C ALA A 85 5.36 15.15 25.06
N SER A 86 6.15 14.08 25.24
CA SER A 86 7.51 14.18 25.79
C SER A 86 8.45 14.87 24.83
N ILE A 87 8.35 14.55 23.54
CA ILE A 87 9.16 15.15 22.48
C ILE A 87 8.82 16.63 22.32
N LYS A 88 7.52 16.96 22.22
CA LYS A 88 7.04 18.34 22.07
C LYS A 88 7.48 19.26 23.21
N ARG A 89 7.62 18.75 24.44
CA ARG A 89 8.12 19.54 25.59
C ARG A 89 9.58 19.99 25.42
N ARG A 90 10.39 19.23 24.68
CA ARG A 90 11.82 19.54 24.45
C ARG A 90 12.10 20.11 23.05
N HIS A 91 11.20 19.89 22.10
CA HIS A 91 11.28 20.40 20.74
C HIS A 91 10.38 21.63 20.58
N ALA A 92 10.94 22.82 20.84
CA ALA A 92 10.20 24.07 20.75
C ALA A 92 9.59 24.26 19.34
N GLY A 93 8.37 24.76 19.27
CA GLY A 93 7.66 24.96 18.00
C GLY A 93 7.13 23.68 17.32
N MET A 94 7.30 22.50 17.92
CA MET A 94 6.74 21.26 17.38
C MET A 94 5.20 21.30 17.40
N GLN A 95 4.57 20.88 16.32
CA GLN A 95 3.11 20.70 16.23
C GLN A 95 2.73 19.24 15.99
N ILE A 96 1.60 18.83 16.57
CA ILE A 96 1.02 17.49 16.46
C ILE A 96 -0.36 17.65 15.83
N ALA A 97 -0.58 16.95 14.72
CA ALA A 97 -1.88 16.87 14.06
C ALA A 97 -2.43 15.45 14.13
N VAL A 98 -3.73 15.31 14.36
CA VAL A 98 -4.44 14.02 14.36
C VAL A 98 -5.54 14.05 13.32
N GLY A 99 -5.49 13.10 12.39
CA GLY A 99 -6.41 12.98 11.27
C GLY A 99 -7.02 11.59 11.13
N GLY A 100 -7.91 11.45 10.14
CA GLY A 100 -8.47 10.18 9.73
C GLY A 100 -9.80 9.82 10.41
N CYS A 101 -10.22 8.56 10.26
CA CYS A 101 -11.56 8.11 10.68
C CYS A 101 -11.78 8.24 12.19
N LEU A 102 -10.74 8.05 13.01
CA LEU A 102 -10.89 8.16 14.46
C LEU A 102 -11.03 9.61 14.91
N ALA A 103 -10.27 10.52 14.30
CA ALA A 103 -10.43 11.96 14.51
C ALA A 103 -11.84 12.45 14.12
N GLN A 104 -12.42 11.92 13.03
CA GLN A 104 -13.80 12.20 12.63
C GLN A 104 -14.83 11.79 13.70
N LYS A 105 -14.56 10.71 14.45
CA LYS A 105 -15.47 10.14 15.46
C LYS A 105 -15.29 10.79 16.84
N ASP A 106 -14.06 10.85 17.33
CA ASP A 106 -13.72 11.12 18.73
C ASP A 106 -13.20 12.56 18.95
N LYS A 107 -13.68 13.50 18.11
CA LYS A 107 -13.28 14.92 17.98
C LYS A 107 -12.89 15.58 19.32
N ASP A 108 -13.87 15.73 20.21
CA ASP A 108 -13.71 16.45 21.49
C ASP A 108 -12.95 15.63 22.54
N VAL A 109 -13.01 14.29 22.42
CA VAL A 109 -12.33 13.37 23.34
C VAL A 109 -10.82 13.47 23.17
N ILE A 110 -10.34 13.66 21.94
CA ILE A 110 -8.91 13.82 21.65
C ILE A 110 -8.37 15.07 22.34
N LEU A 111 -9.01 16.23 22.16
CA LEU A 111 -8.57 17.48 22.79
C LEU A 111 -8.66 17.43 24.32
N GLY A 112 -9.70 16.79 24.87
CA GLY A 112 -9.84 16.61 26.31
C GLY A 112 -8.76 15.71 26.93
N LYS A 113 -8.36 14.63 26.24
CA LYS A 113 -7.36 13.67 26.74
C LYS A 113 -5.91 14.04 26.39
N ALA A 114 -5.70 14.75 25.29
CA ALA A 114 -4.39 15.12 24.77
C ALA A 114 -4.38 16.61 24.38
N PRO A 115 -4.41 17.53 25.36
CA PRO A 115 -4.48 18.98 25.10
C PRO A 115 -3.24 19.56 24.42
N TRP A 116 -2.18 18.77 24.27
CA TRP A 116 -0.97 19.15 23.52
C TRP A 116 -1.09 18.92 22.01
N VAL A 117 -2.22 18.42 21.51
CA VAL A 117 -2.52 18.31 20.06
C VAL A 117 -2.93 19.68 19.51
N ASP A 118 -2.31 20.10 18.40
CA ASP A 118 -2.54 21.42 17.81
C ASP A 118 -3.61 21.42 16.73
N VAL A 119 -3.78 20.30 16.02
CA VAL A 119 -4.77 20.19 14.93
C VAL A 119 -5.49 18.86 15.00
N VAL A 120 -6.81 18.90 14.91
CA VAL A 120 -7.66 17.72 14.70
C VAL A 120 -8.50 17.93 13.45
N PHE A 121 -8.36 17.03 12.47
CA PHE A 121 -9.06 17.12 11.19
C PHE A 121 -9.70 15.79 10.76
N GLY A 122 -10.71 15.89 9.91
CA GLY A 122 -11.57 14.78 9.52
C GLY A 122 -11.11 14.08 8.26
N THR A 123 -11.89 13.08 7.83
CA THR A 123 -11.61 12.39 6.56
C THR A 123 -11.98 13.21 5.33
N HIS A 124 -12.74 14.28 5.51
CA HIS A 124 -13.33 15.08 4.43
C HIS A 124 -12.61 16.39 4.14
N ASN A 125 -11.65 16.81 5.00
CA ASN A 125 -10.96 18.10 4.89
C ASN A 125 -9.43 18.00 5.04
N MET A 126 -8.83 16.90 4.58
CA MET A 126 -7.38 16.69 4.65
C MET A 126 -6.55 17.81 3.99
N GLY A 127 -7.09 18.43 2.93
CA GLY A 127 -6.45 19.57 2.26
C GLY A 127 -6.37 20.85 3.11
N ALA A 128 -7.15 20.95 4.19
CA ALA A 128 -7.12 22.09 5.10
C ALA A 128 -5.94 22.04 6.09
N LEU A 129 -5.23 20.89 6.19
CA LEU A 129 -4.16 20.69 7.18
C LEU A 129 -3.11 21.81 7.17
N PRO A 130 -2.54 22.25 6.03
CA PRO A 130 -1.54 23.32 6.04
C PRO A 130 -2.05 24.64 6.61
N SER A 131 -3.33 24.95 6.36
CA SER A 131 -3.98 26.17 6.87
C SER A 131 -4.34 26.05 8.36
N LEU A 132 -4.72 24.85 8.82
CA LEU A 132 -4.97 24.55 10.22
C LEU A 132 -3.68 24.65 11.05
N LEU A 133 -2.57 24.14 10.52
CA LEU A 133 -1.25 24.25 11.18
C LEU A 133 -0.82 25.71 11.35
N GLU A 134 -0.99 26.55 10.33
CA GLU A 134 -0.67 27.98 10.44
C GLU A 134 -1.58 28.69 11.45
N ARG A 135 -2.90 28.44 11.41
CA ARG A 135 -3.84 29.00 12.39
C ARG A 135 -3.48 28.60 13.82
N ALA A 136 -3.15 27.32 14.05
CA ALA A 136 -2.76 26.83 15.36
C ALA A 136 -1.47 27.50 15.86
N ARG A 137 -0.48 27.63 14.98
CA ARG A 137 0.81 28.28 15.28
C ARG A 137 0.64 29.77 15.60
N HIS A 138 -0.17 30.47 14.80
CA HIS A 138 -0.38 31.91 14.95
C HIS A 138 -1.19 32.26 16.20
N ASN A 139 -2.26 31.52 16.47
CA ASN A 139 -3.17 31.82 17.58
C ASN A 139 -2.72 31.21 18.92
N GLY A 140 -1.84 30.20 18.89
CA GLY A 140 -1.48 29.44 20.08
C GLY A 140 -2.63 28.57 20.62
N GLU A 141 -3.62 28.27 19.77
CA GLU A 141 -4.83 27.54 20.13
C GLU A 141 -5.05 26.34 19.20
N ALA A 142 -5.47 25.21 19.77
CA ALA A 142 -5.76 24.01 19.01
C ALA A 142 -6.90 24.23 18.00
N GLN A 143 -6.70 23.80 16.76
CA GLN A 143 -7.67 23.94 15.68
C GLN A 143 -8.42 22.62 15.47
N LEU A 144 -9.74 22.66 15.64
CA LEU A 144 -10.63 21.54 15.34
C LEU A 144 -11.49 21.90 14.14
N GLU A 145 -11.33 21.19 13.04
CA GLU A 145 -12.17 21.37 11.86
C GLU A 145 -12.56 20.02 11.31
N ILE A 146 -13.85 19.69 11.38
CA ILE A 146 -14.38 18.42 10.89
C ILE A 146 -15.60 18.71 10.03
N LEU A 147 -15.50 18.39 8.74
CA LEU A 147 -16.65 18.46 7.84
C LEU A 147 -17.47 17.19 7.93
N ASP A 148 -18.79 17.33 7.90
CA ASP A 148 -19.73 16.19 7.96
C ASP A 148 -19.98 15.56 6.57
N ALA A 149 -19.60 16.26 5.49
CA ALA A 149 -19.79 15.79 4.12
C ALA A 149 -18.58 16.11 3.24
N LEU A 150 -18.36 15.24 2.25
CA LEU A 150 -17.36 15.46 1.21
C LEU A 150 -17.85 16.52 0.22
N GLU A 151 -17.18 17.67 0.18
CA GLU A 151 -17.40 18.69 -0.86
C GLU A 151 -16.51 18.48 -2.07
N THR A 152 -15.21 18.21 -1.83
CA THR A 152 -14.20 18.00 -2.87
C THR A 152 -13.57 16.62 -2.71
N PHE A 153 -13.42 15.88 -3.81
CA PHE A 153 -12.74 14.59 -3.76
C PHE A 153 -11.28 14.78 -3.39
N PRO A 154 -10.72 13.98 -2.45
CA PRO A 154 -9.34 14.17 -2.05
C PRO A 154 -8.33 13.80 -3.15
N SER A 155 -8.77 13.19 -4.26
CA SER A 155 -7.95 12.95 -5.47
C SER A 155 -7.52 14.22 -6.19
N THR A 156 -8.10 15.37 -5.86
CA THR A 156 -7.66 16.66 -6.36
C THR A 156 -6.44 17.20 -5.61
N LEU A 157 -6.09 16.63 -4.45
CA LEU A 157 -4.95 17.06 -3.65
C LEU A 157 -3.62 16.61 -4.28
N PRO A 158 -2.53 17.35 -4.06
CA PRO A 158 -1.19 16.86 -4.38
C PRO A 158 -0.88 15.56 -3.63
N THR A 159 -0.17 14.64 -4.27
CA THR A 159 0.14 13.30 -3.73
C THR A 159 1.64 13.06 -3.79
N LYS A 160 2.22 12.59 -2.69
CA LYS A 160 3.60 12.07 -2.61
C LYS A 160 3.55 10.57 -2.34
N ARG A 161 3.87 9.77 -3.36
CA ARG A 161 3.77 8.30 -3.33
C ARG A 161 4.94 7.67 -2.59
N ASP A 162 4.67 6.58 -1.88
CA ASP A 162 5.72 5.77 -1.24
C ASP A 162 6.34 4.75 -2.22
N SER A 163 5.66 4.45 -3.33
CA SER A 163 6.12 3.54 -4.40
C SER A 163 6.17 4.26 -5.75
N SER A 164 7.25 4.02 -6.50
CA SER A 164 7.40 4.47 -7.90
C SER A 164 6.67 3.57 -8.90
N TYR A 165 6.39 2.31 -8.53
CA TYR A 165 5.92 1.26 -9.42
C TYR A 165 4.44 0.92 -9.28
N SER A 166 3.82 1.28 -8.14
CA SER A 166 2.41 1.02 -7.84
C SER A 166 1.70 2.28 -7.35
N GLY A 167 0.45 2.48 -7.77
CA GLY A 167 -0.36 3.64 -7.39
C GLY A 167 -1.76 3.27 -6.89
N TRP A 168 -2.27 4.07 -5.96
CA TRP A 168 -3.62 3.93 -5.42
C TRP A 168 -4.59 4.90 -6.10
N VAL A 169 -5.73 4.40 -6.57
CA VAL A 169 -6.76 5.24 -7.20
C VAL A 169 -8.11 5.00 -6.56
N SER A 170 -8.58 5.94 -5.74
CA SER A 170 -9.92 5.88 -5.18
C SER A 170 -10.96 6.14 -6.26
N ILE A 171 -11.86 5.19 -6.53
CA ILE A 171 -12.92 5.32 -7.56
C ILE A 171 -14.25 5.79 -6.96
N SER A 172 -14.44 5.55 -5.67
CA SER A 172 -15.58 6.00 -4.88
C SER A 172 -15.18 6.25 -3.43
N VAL A 173 -16.00 7.02 -2.72
CA VAL A 173 -15.87 7.30 -1.28
C VAL A 173 -17.21 7.13 -0.60
N GLY A 174 -17.22 6.56 0.60
CA GLY A 174 -18.45 6.33 1.38
C GLY A 174 -19.08 4.98 1.07
N CYS A 175 -20.15 4.64 1.78
CA CYS A 175 -20.79 3.33 1.65
C CYS A 175 -22.29 3.41 1.95
N ASN A 176 -23.11 2.82 1.08
CA ASN A 176 -24.56 2.76 1.24
C ASN A 176 -25.06 1.51 1.98
N ASN A 177 -24.17 0.61 2.41
CA ASN A 177 -24.54 -0.58 3.16
C ASN A 177 -24.93 -0.25 4.60
N THR A 178 -25.84 -1.03 5.17
CA THR A 178 -26.39 -0.83 6.52
C THR A 178 -25.94 -1.90 7.52
N CYS A 179 -24.72 -2.42 7.33
CA CYS A 179 -24.16 -3.49 8.16
C CYS A 179 -24.16 -3.10 9.64
N THR A 180 -24.66 -3.96 10.51
CA THR A 180 -24.89 -3.61 11.93
C THR A 180 -23.62 -3.38 12.73
N PHE A 181 -22.48 -3.88 12.28
CA PHE A 181 -21.18 -3.74 12.93
C PHE A 181 -20.31 -2.61 12.35
N CYS A 182 -20.71 -2.02 11.22
CA CYS A 182 -19.82 -1.14 10.45
C CYS A 182 -20.11 0.33 10.73
N ILE A 183 -19.11 1.05 11.23
CA ILE A 183 -19.20 2.50 11.52
C ILE A 183 -18.93 3.37 10.29
N VAL A 184 -18.43 2.78 9.19
CA VAL A 184 -17.94 3.51 8.01
C VAL A 184 -18.98 4.49 7.41
N PRO A 185 -20.27 4.16 7.26
CA PRO A 185 -21.25 5.11 6.73
C PRO A 185 -21.37 6.40 7.55
N ALA A 186 -21.17 6.33 8.88
CA ALA A 186 -21.18 7.49 9.75
C ALA A 186 -19.90 8.35 9.62
N LEU A 187 -18.76 7.73 9.28
CA LEU A 187 -17.47 8.42 9.24
C LEU A 187 -17.07 8.91 7.86
N ARG A 188 -17.42 8.19 6.79
CA ARG A 188 -17.06 8.53 5.41
C ARG A 188 -18.27 9.02 4.59
N GLY A 189 -19.48 8.90 5.12
CA GLY A 189 -20.72 9.35 4.49
C GLY A 189 -21.31 8.34 3.51
N LYS A 190 -22.37 8.77 2.81
CA LYS A 190 -22.98 8.03 1.71
C LYS A 190 -22.01 7.90 0.54
N GLU A 191 -22.19 6.82 -0.22
CA GLU A 191 -21.35 6.55 -1.39
C GLU A 191 -21.49 7.66 -2.43
N LYS A 192 -20.34 8.15 -2.90
CA LYS A 192 -20.19 9.06 -4.03
C LYS A 192 -19.18 8.44 -5.00
N ASP A 193 -19.59 8.33 -6.25
CA ASP A 193 -18.77 7.77 -7.32
C ASP A 193 -18.05 8.89 -8.07
N ARG A 194 -16.79 8.66 -8.40
CA ARG A 194 -16.06 9.58 -9.29
C ARG A 194 -16.47 9.35 -10.73
N ARG A 195 -16.23 10.34 -11.60
CA ARG A 195 -16.50 10.20 -13.03
C ARG A 195 -15.45 9.25 -13.65
N PRO A 196 -15.84 8.30 -14.53
CA PRO A 196 -14.90 7.36 -15.14
C PRO A 196 -13.73 8.05 -15.85
N GLY A 197 -13.98 9.15 -16.56
CA GLY A 197 -12.94 9.90 -17.26
C GLY A 197 -11.88 10.51 -16.34
N GLU A 198 -12.26 10.92 -15.12
CA GLU A 198 -11.30 11.43 -14.13
C GLU A 198 -10.45 10.32 -13.55
N ILE A 199 -11.05 9.15 -13.31
CA ILE A 199 -10.33 7.96 -12.84
C ILE A 199 -9.31 7.51 -13.90
N LEU A 200 -9.73 7.37 -15.16
CA LEU A 200 -8.86 6.94 -16.26
C LEU A 200 -7.74 7.95 -16.52
N ALA A 201 -8.01 9.26 -16.41
CA ALA A 201 -6.98 10.29 -16.53
C ALA A 201 -5.96 10.25 -15.38
N GLU A 202 -6.39 9.97 -14.15
CA GLU A 202 -5.48 9.77 -13.02
C GLU A 202 -4.63 8.51 -13.20
N ILE A 203 -5.23 7.40 -13.63
CA ILE A 203 -4.49 6.17 -13.95
C ILE A 203 -3.45 6.43 -15.04
N GLN A 204 -3.82 7.12 -16.12
CA GLN A 204 -2.89 7.48 -17.18
C GLN A 204 -1.72 8.31 -16.64
N ALA A 205 -2.00 9.33 -15.82
CA ALA A 205 -0.95 10.15 -15.22
C ALA A 205 0.00 9.33 -14.32
N LEU A 206 -0.51 8.34 -13.57
CA LEU A 206 0.34 7.42 -12.80
C LEU A 206 1.25 6.59 -13.71
N VAL A 207 0.72 6.13 -14.84
CA VAL A 207 1.48 5.34 -15.82
C VAL A 207 2.53 6.19 -16.53
N ASP A 208 2.19 7.43 -16.90
CA ASP A 208 3.11 8.39 -17.50
C ASP A 208 4.28 8.73 -16.55
N ASP A 209 4.03 8.75 -15.24
CA ASP A 209 5.07 8.89 -14.21
C ASP A 209 5.94 7.62 -14.05
N GLY A 210 5.51 6.49 -14.62
CA GLY A 210 6.22 5.22 -14.65
C GLY A 210 5.57 4.07 -13.88
N ALA A 211 4.43 4.26 -13.23
CA ALA A 211 3.76 3.16 -12.52
C ALA A 211 3.23 2.11 -13.51
N ILE A 212 3.43 0.82 -13.22
CA ILE A 212 2.90 -0.29 -14.03
C ILE A 212 1.79 -1.05 -13.31
N GLU A 213 1.58 -0.77 -12.02
CA GLU A 213 0.50 -1.33 -11.21
C GLU A 213 -0.41 -0.22 -10.63
N VAL A 214 -1.73 -0.45 -10.68
CA VAL A 214 -2.71 0.39 -9.98
C VAL A 214 -3.64 -0.47 -9.14
N THR A 215 -3.91 -0.03 -7.92
CA THR A 215 -4.98 -0.58 -7.08
C THR A 215 -6.15 0.39 -6.97
N LEU A 216 -7.32 -0.04 -7.46
CA LEU A 216 -8.58 0.68 -7.33
C LEU A 216 -9.14 0.54 -5.90
N LEU A 217 -9.46 1.68 -5.28
CA LEU A 217 -9.92 1.76 -3.91
C LEU A 217 -11.35 2.30 -3.81
N GLY A 218 -12.11 1.76 -2.86
CA GLY A 218 -13.45 2.19 -2.48
C GLY A 218 -13.91 1.37 -1.29
N GLN A 219 -14.86 1.86 -0.50
CA GLN A 219 -15.43 1.08 0.60
C GLN A 219 -16.27 -0.11 0.11
N ASN A 220 -16.79 0.01 -1.12
CA ASN A 220 -17.45 -1.06 -1.86
C ASN A 220 -17.15 -0.89 -3.35
N VAL A 221 -16.00 -1.38 -3.81
CA VAL A 221 -15.49 -1.02 -5.15
C VAL A 221 -16.40 -1.45 -6.30
N ASN A 222 -17.07 -2.59 -6.16
CA ASN A 222 -17.92 -3.16 -7.22
C ASN A 222 -19.37 -2.66 -7.16
N SER A 223 -19.72 -1.74 -6.25
CA SER A 223 -20.95 -0.94 -6.40
C SER A 223 -20.73 0.37 -7.17
N TYR A 224 -19.50 0.63 -7.63
CA TYR A 224 -19.20 1.78 -8.47
C TYR A 224 -20.18 1.86 -9.67
N GLY A 225 -20.82 3.02 -9.81
CA GLY A 225 -21.85 3.29 -10.80
C GLY A 225 -23.27 3.37 -10.24
N VAL A 226 -23.45 3.16 -8.93
CA VAL A 226 -24.74 3.34 -8.26
C VAL A 226 -25.22 4.80 -8.35
N GLU A 227 -24.33 5.79 -8.21
CA GLU A 227 -24.74 7.20 -8.20
C GLU A 227 -25.29 7.66 -9.56
N PHE A 228 -24.75 7.12 -10.65
CA PHE A 228 -25.16 7.46 -12.02
C PHE A 228 -25.96 6.34 -12.71
N GLY A 229 -26.42 5.33 -11.94
CA GLY A 229 -27.41 4.35 -12.39
C GLY A 229 -26.91 3.24 -13.33
N ASP A 230 -25.60 2.99 -13.41
CA ASP A 230 -25.01 1.96 -14.27
C ASP A 230 -24.41 0.81 -13.45
N ARG A 231 -25.15 -0.29 -13.33
CA ARG A 231 -24.74 -1.49 -12.58
C ARG A 231 -23.54 -2.23 -13.18
N LEU A 232 -23.17 -1.94 -14.43
CA LEU A 232 -22.03 -2.55 -15.12
C LEU A 232 -20.82 -1.61 -15.17
N ALA A 233 -20.89 -0.45 -14.52
CA ALA A 233 -19.84 0.56 -14.62
C ALA A 233 -18.49 0.07 -14.10
N PHE A 234 -18.46 -0.76 -13.06
CA PHE A 234 -17.21 -1.32 -12.53
C PHE A 234 -16.52 -2.25 -13.56
N GLY A 235 -17.25 -3.21 -14.14
CA GLY A 235 -16.71 -4.07 -15.19
C GLY A 235 -16.28 -3.30 -16.43
N LYS A 236 -17.01 -2.24 -16.81
CA LYS A 236 -16.60 -1.31 -17.89
C LYS A 236 -15.32 -0.55 -17.54
N LEU A 237 -15.19 -0.09 -16.28
CA LEU A 237 -14.02 0.63 -15.81
C LEU A 237 -12.77 -0.26 -15.84
N LEU A 238 -12.86 -1.51 -15.39
CA LEU A 238 -11.76 -2.49 -15.47
C LEU A 238 -11.28 -2.68 -16.91
N ARG A 239 -12.23 -2.94 -17.83
CA ARG A 239 -11.92 -3.12 -19.26
C ARG A 239 -11.39 -1.85 -19.92
N ALA A 240 -11.81 -0.67 -19.47
CA ALA A 240 -11.31 0.61 -19.98
C ALA A 240 -9.90 0.91 -19.46
N ALA A 241 -9.65 0.70 -18.17
CA ALA A 241 -8.33 0.86 -17.56
C ALA A 241 -7.32 -0.11 -18.16
N GLY A 242 -7.71 -1.38 -18.41
CA GLY A 242 -6.84 -2.37 -19.06
C GLY A 242 -6.47 -2.08 -20.51
N LYS A 243 -6.98 -0.99 -21.11
CA LYS A 243 -6.56 -0.50 -22.43
C LYS A 243 -5.51 0.61 -22.36
N ILE A 244 -5.17 1.08 -21.17
CA ILE A 244 -4.12 2.09 -20.97
C ILE A 244 -2.78 1.43 -21.27
N GLU A 245 -2.09 1.94 -22.29
CA GLU A 245 -0.76 1.46 -22.67
C GLU A 245 0.23 1.74 -21.52
N GLY A 246 1.03 0.73 -21.16
CA GLY A 246 1.96 0.78 -20.03
C GLY A 246 1.39 0.31 -18.69
N LEU A 247 0.05 0.19 -18.55
CA LEU A 247 -0.56 -0.39 -17.34
C LEU A 247 -0.59 -1.92 -17.44
N GLU A 248 0.27 -2.58 -16.68
CA GLU A 248 0.42 -4.04 -16.72
C GLU A 248 -0.41 -4.76 -15.65
N ARG A 249 -0.69 -4.11 -14.52
CA ARG A 249 -1.37 -4.71 -13.37
C ARG A 249 -2.45 -3.80 -12.79
N ILE A 250 -3.66 -4.33 -12.68
CA ILE A 250 -4.82 -3.70 -12.06
C ILE A 250 -5.29 -4.61 -10.94
N ARG A 251 -5.40 -4.02 -9.75
CA ARG A 251 -5.97 -4.66 -8.56
C ARG A 251 -7.14 -3.85 -8.06
N PHE A 252 -7.94 -4.47 -7.21
CA PHE A 252 -8.94 -3.79 -6.42
C PHE A 252 -9.16 -4.56 -5.12
N THR A 253 -9.67 -3.87 -4.11
CA THR A 253 -9.99 -4.47 -2.81
C THR A 253 -11.39 -4.07 -2.36
N SER A 254 -11.91 -4.74 -1.34
CA SER A 254 -13.23 -4.44 -0.75
C SER A 254 -14.46 -4.58 -1.68
N PRO A 255 -14.55 -5.54 -2.63
CA PRO A 255 -15.80 -5.85 -3.30
C PRO A 255 -16.83 -6.43 -2.33
N HIS A 256 -18.09 -6.04 -2.45
CA HIS A 256 -19.18 -6.64 -1.72
C HIS A 256 -19.78 -7.82 -2.50
N PRO A 257 -19.98 -9.01 -1.89
CA PRO A 257 -20.48 -10.20 -2.61
C PRO A 257 -21.83 -9.99 -3.30
N ALA A 258 -22.69 -9.13 -2.74
CA ALA A 258 -24.00 -8.84 -3.34
C ALA A 258 -23.93 -8.09 -4.68
N ALA A 259 -22.85 -7.34 -4.93
CA ALA A 259 -22.62 -6.60 -6.17
C ALA A 259 -21.63 -7.33 -7.10
N PHE A 260 -21.23 -8.56 -6.77
CA PHE A 260 -20.31 -9.34 -7.57
C PHE A 260 -21.08 -10.13 -8.63
N THR A 261 -21.20 -9.55 -9.81
CA THR A 261 -21.97 -10.07 -10.96
C THR A 261 -21.07 -10.88 -11.90
N ASP A 262 -21.68 -11.61 -12.82
CA ASP A 262 -20.93 -12.35 -13.85
C ASP A 262 -20.15 -11.40 -14.77
N ASP A 263 -20.65 -10.19 -15.03
CA ASP A 263 -19.91 -9.15 -15.77
C ASP A 263 -18.58 -8.77 -15.09
N VAL A 264 -18.53 -8.74 -13.75
CA VAL A 264 -17.27 -8.47 -13.04
C VAL A 264 -16.31 -9.64 -13.19
N ILE A 265 -16.80 -10.88 -13.12
CA ILE A 265 -15.98 -12.09 -13.33
C ILE A 265 -15.41 -12.11 -14.75
N GLU A 266 -16.23 -11.82 -15.75
CA GLU A 266 -15.83 -11.71 -17.15
C GLU A 266 -14.84 -10.57 -17.36
N ALA A 267 -15.08 -9.39 -16.77
CA ALA A 267 -14.14 -8.27 -16.85
C ALA A 267 -12.76 -8.62 -16.28
N MET A 268 -12.71 -9.35 -15.16
CA MET A 268 -11.46 -9.83 -14.59
C MET A 268 -10.78 -10.85 -15.50
N ALA A 269 -11.52 -11.87 -15.97
CA ALA A 269 -10.96 -12.97 -16.75
C ALA A 269 -10.49 -12.55 -18.14
N ASP A 270 -11.22 -11.62 -18.78
CA ASP A 270 -10.99 -11.24 -20.19
C ASP A 270 -10.08 -10.00 -20.32
N THR A 271 -9.68 -9.36 -19.21
CA THR A 271 -8.78 -8.20 -19.22
C THR A 271 -7.41 -8.62 -18.62
N PRO A 272 -6.38 -8.87 -19.44
CA PRO A 272 -5.10 -9.41 -18.96
C PRO A 272 -4.41 -8.58 -17.88
N ALA A 273 -4.59 -7.24 -17.91
CA ALA A 273 -4.05 -6.35 -16.88
C ALA A 273 -4.75 -6.54 -15.52
N VAL A 274 -5.96 -7.09 -15.45
CA VAL A 274 -6.64 -7.36 -14.17
C VAL A 274 -6.08 -8.63 -13.56
N MET A 275 -5.42 -8.47 -12.42
CA MET A 275 -4.70 -9.57 -11.79
C MET A 275 -5.66 -10.63 -11.21
N PRO A 276 -5.29 -11.93 -11.23
CA PRO A 276 -6.12 -13.03 -10.75
C PRO A 276 -6.11 -13.12 -9.21
N GLN A 277 -6.58 -12.05 -8.58
CA GLN A 277 -6.68 -11.89 -7.14
C GLN A 277 -8.06 -11.36 -6.79
N LEU A 278 -8.71 -11.98 -5.80
CA LEU A 278 -10.01 -11.54 -5.32
C LEU A 278 -10.02 -11.49 -3.79
N HIS A 279 -10.05 -10.30 -3.21
CA HIS A 279 -10.31 -10.14 -1.79
C HIS A 279 -11.82 -9.95 -1.55
N MET A 280 -12.56 -10.97 -1.15
CA MET A 280 -14.02 -10.91 -1.01
C MET A 280 -14.47 -11.17 0.44
N PRO A 281 -14.86 -10.15 1.21
CA PRO A 281 -15.16 -10.28 2.64
C PRO A 281 -16.41 -11.12 2.92
N LEU A 282 -16.21 -12.28 3.55
CA LEU A 282 -17.27 -13.21 3.98
C LEU A 282 -18.01 -12.69 5.23
N GLN A 283 -17.24 -12.17 6.20
CA GLN A 283 -17.66 -11.77 7.55
C GLN A 283 -18.03 -12.95 8.46
N SER A 284 -18.94 -13.84 8.05
CA SER A 284 -19.30 -15.08 8.78
C SER A 284 -19.78 -16.15 7.80
N GLY A 285 -19.59 -17.43 8.11
CA GLY A 285 -20.18 -18.52 7.32
C GLY A 285 -21.58 -18.92 7.75
N SER A 286 -22.08 -18.44 8.90
CA SER A 286 -23.45 -18.70 9.33
C SER A 286 -24.43 -17.73 8.68
N ASP A 287 -25.45 -18.29 8.03
CA ASP A 287 -26.56 -17.54 7.44
C ASP A 287 -27.36 -16.74 8.48
N ARG A 288 -27.44 -17.23 9.72
CA ARG A 288 -28.11 -16.56 10.83
C ARG A 288 -27.32 -15.34 11.29
N VAL A 289 -26.01 -15.49 11.46
CA VAL A 289 -25.10 -14.40 11.83
C VAL A 289 -25.02 -13.38 10.68
N LEU A 290 -24.88 -13.80 9.43
CA LEU A 290 -24.91 -12.93 8.26
C LEU A 290 -26.21 -12.11 8.18
N LYS A 291 -27.36 -12.70 8.53
CA LYS A 291 -28.64 -11.98 8.63
C LYS A 291 -28.61 -10.92 9.73
N ALA A 292 -28.10 -11.27 10.92
CA ALA A 292 -27.97 -10.34 12.05
C ALA A 292 -26.98 -9.20 11.76
N MET A 293 -25.93 -9.48 10.98
CA MET A 293 -24.98 -8.51 10.42
C MET A 293 -25.60 -7.59 9.33
N ARG A 294 -26.85 -7.86 8.90
CA ARG A 294 -27.53 -7.23 7.74
C ARG A 294 -26.75 -7.38 6.43
N ARG A 295 -26.13 -8.55 6.21
CA ARG A 295 -25.57 -8.90 4.91
C ARG A 295 -26.69 -9.34 3.97
N SER A 296 -26.62 -8.91 2.71
CA SER A 296 -27.61 -9.22 1.67
C SER A 296 -27.33 -10.53 0.90
N TYR A 297 -26.32 -11.29 1.33
CA TYR A 297 -25.97 -12.62 0.80
C TYR A 297 -25.89 -13.65 1.92
N ARG A 298 -25.88 -14.92 1.52
CA ARG A 298 -25.77 -16.10 2.39
C ARG A 298 -24.65 -17.01 1.88
N SER A 299 -24.28 -17.99 2.69
CA SER A 299 -23.17 -18.91 2.43
C SER A 299 -23.24 -19.57 1.05
N GLU A 300 -24.43 -20.05 0.64
CA GLU A 300 -24.65 -20.67 -0.67
C GLU A 300 -24.32 -19.72 -1.83
N ARG A 301 -24.86 -18.49 -1.81
CA ARG A 301 -24.57 -17.48 -2.84
C ARG A 301 -23.09 -17.11 -2.86
N PHE A 302 -22.48 -16.98 -1.68
CA PHE A 302 -21.06 -16.65 -1.57
C PHE A 302 -20.18 -17.74 -2.19
N LEU A 303 -20.40 -19.01 -1.83
CA LEU A 303 -19.67 -20.14 -2.39
C LEU A 303 -19.91 -20.28 -3.89
N GLY A 304 -21.15 -20.07 -4.37
CA GLY A 304 -21.45 -20.10 -5.78
C GLY A 304 -20.72 -19.01 -6.60
N ILE A 305 -20.44 -17.84 -6.01
CA ILE A 305 -19.58 -16.84 -6.65
C ILE A 305 -18.15 -17.38 -6.78
N LEU A 306 -17.60 -17.98 -5.72
CA LEU A 306 -16.26 -18.56 -5.77
C LEU A 306 -16.14 -19.69 -6.81
N ASP A 307 -17.16 -20.54 -6.92
CA ASP A 307 -17.20 -21.60 -7.92
C ASP A 307 -17.15 -21.02 -9.35
N ARG A 308 -17.90 -19.95 -9.63
CA ARG A 308 -17.85 -19.27 -10.94
C ARG A 308 -16.51 -18.57 -11.21
N VAL A 309 -15.93 -17.94 -10.20
CA VAL A 309 -14.59 -17.32 -10.29
C VAL A 309 -13.55 -18.40 -10.63
N ARG A 310 -13.53 -19.52 -9.90
CA ARG A 310 -12.60 -20.63 -10.16
C ARG A 310 -12.82 -21.32 -11.49
N ALA A 311 -14.05 -21.36 -11.99
CA ALA A 311 -14.33 -21.91 -13.32
C ALA A 311 -13.73 -21.05 -14.46
N ARG A 312 -13.65 -19.72 -14.29
CA ARG A 312 -13.09 -18.80 -15.28
C ARG A 312 -11.61 -18.49 -15.05
N MET A 313 -11.18 -18.47 -13.80
CA MET A 313 -9.82 -18.18 -13.36
C MET A 313 -9.40 -19.22 -12.30
N PRO A 314 -9.02 -20.45 -12.73
CA PRO A 314 -8.71 -21.55 -11.81
C PRO A 314 -7.60 -21.24 -10.80
N ASP A 315 -6.67 -20.37 -11.20
CA ASP A 315 -5.51 -19.97 -10.41
C ASP A 315 -5.75 -18.72 -9.55
N ALA A 316 -6.98 -18.19 -9.51
CA ALA A 316 -7.25 -16.96 -8.77
C ALA A 316 -7.04 -17.14 -7.26
N ALA A 317 -6.17 -16.34 -6.67
CA ALA A 317 -6.00 -16.30 -5.23
C ALA A 317 -7.16 -15.53 -4.59
N ILE A 318 -7.99 -16.26 -3.85
CA ILE A 318 -9.14 -15.69 -3.14
C ILE A 318 -8.75 -15.46 -1.69
N SER A 319 -8.95 -14.24 -1.21
CA SER A 319 -8.82 -13.88 0.21
C SER A 319 -10.12 -13.32 0.78
N THR A 320 -10.23 -13.23 2.10
CA THR A 320 -11.46 -12.81 2.78
C THR A 320 -11.18 -12.13 4.12
N ASP A 321 -12.22 -11.50 4.67
CA ASP A 321 -12.29 -11.06 6.07
C ASP A 321 -13.34 -11.89 6.81
N ILE A 322 -13.05 -12.27 8.06
CA ILE A 322 -13.96 -13.03 8.94
C ILE A 322 -13.98 -12.38 10.32
N ILE A 323 -15.16 -12.21 10.89
CA ILE A 323 -15.38 -11.71 12.25
C ILE A 323 -15.92 -12.86 13.10
N VAL A 324 -15.22 -13.20 14.18
CA VAL A 324 -15.68 -14.16 15.20
C VAL A 324 -16.20 -13.44 16.43
N GLY A 325 -17.17 -14.04 17.13
CA GLY A 325 -17.73 -13.46 18.35
C GLY A 325 -18.75 -12.35 18.12
N PHE A 326 -19.40 -12.31 16.95
CA PHE A 326 -20.49 -11.36 16.70
C PHE A 326 -21.63 -11.57 17.72
N PRO A 327 -22.35 -10.52 18.15
CA PRO A 327 -23.41 -10.66 19.15
C PRO A 327 -24.44 -11.71 18.76
N GLY A 328 -24.62 -12.68 19.64
CA GLY A 328 -25.52 -13.81 19.51
C GLY A 328 -24.92 -15.04 18.83
N GLU A 329 -23.66 -15.04 18.35
CA GLU A 329 -23.03 -16.19 17.68
C GLU A 329 -22.91 -17.43 18.59
N THR A 330 -23.54 -18.55 18.20
CA THR A 330 -23.43 -19.83 18.93
C THR A 330 -22.31 -20.71 18.37
N GLU A 331 -22.04 -21.84 19.03
CA GLU A 331 -21.04 -22.80 18.55
C GLU A 331 -21.44 -23.39 17.19
N GLU A 332 -22.73 -23.64 16.95
CA GLU A 332 -23.24 -24.13 15.67
C GLU A 332 -22.97 -23.14 14.53
N ASP A 333 -23.13 -21.83 14.77
CA ASP A 333 -22.79 -20.81 13.77
C ASP A 333 -21.29 -20.74 13.48
N PHE A 334 -20.48 -20.95 14.53
CA PHE A 334 -19.04 -20.99 14.36
C PHE A 334 -18.62 -22.24 13.56
N GLN A 335 -19.23 -23.40 13.80
CA GLN A 335 -19.04 -24.59 12.98
C GLN A 335 -19.42 -24.35 11.51
N GLU A 336 -20.51 -23.64 11.23
CA GLU A 336 -20.86 -23.24 9.86
C GLU A 336 -19.81 -22.32 9.24
N THR A 337 -19.20 -21.44 10.05
CA THR A 337 -18.07 -20.62 9.61
C THR A 337 -16.85 -21.46 9.22
N LEU A 338 -16.47 -22.44 10.04
CA LEU A 338 -15.39 -23.38 9.70
C LEU A 338 -15.70 -24.19 8.44
N ARG A 339 -16.94 -24.68 8.29
CA ARG A 339 -17.40 -25.42 7.10
C ARG A 339 -17.26 -24.59 5.82
N VAL A 340 -17.69 -23.32 5.87
CA VAL A 340 -17.58 -22.43 4.70
C VAL A 340 -16.13 -22.11 4.40
N VAL A 341 -15.28 -21.89 5.40
CA VAL A 341 -13.83 -21.64 5.21
C VAL A 341 -13.13 -22.84 4.57
N GLU A 342 -13.39 -24.05 5.08
CA GLU A 342 -12.87 -25.30 4.49
C GLU A 342 -13.28 -25.45 3.02
N ARG A 343 -14.56 -25.22 2.71
CA ARG A 343 -15.07 -25.33 1.34
C ARG A 343 -14.53 -24.22 0.43
N ALA A 344 -14.41 -23.00 0.96
CA ALA A 344 -13.98 -21.85 0.22
C ALA A 344 -12.49 -21.88 -0.08
N ARG A 345 -11.66 -22.60 0.71
CA ARG A 345 -10.20 -22.72 0.50
C ARG A 345 -9.53 -21.38 0.20
N PHE A 346 -9.65 -20.42 1.11
CA PHE A 346 -9.05 -19.10 0.92
C PHE A 346 -7.52 -19.21 0.95
N ALA A 347 -6.85 -18.58 -0.02
CA ALA A 347 -5.39 -18.47 -0.03
C ALA A 347 -4.88 -17.64 1.16
N THR A 348 -5.69 -16.71 1.66
CA THR A 348 -5.44 -15.94 2.89
C THR A 348 -6.77 -15.49 3.48
N ALA A 349 -6.91 -15.50 4.80
CA ALA A 349 -8.05 -14.85 5.46
C ALA A 349 -7.55 -13.92 6.57
N PHE A 350 -8.13 -12.73 6.63
CA PHE A 350 -7.95 -11.82 7.76
C PHE A 350 -9.05 -12.10 8.77
N THR A 351 -8.66 -12.62 9.93
CA THR A 351 -9.56 -12.96 11.01
C THR A 351 -9.54 -11.86 12.06
N PHE A 352 -10.74 -11.48 12.52
CA PHE A 352 -10.92 -10.42 13.49
C PHE A 352 -11.83 -10.91 14.62
N GLN A 353 -11.51 -10.53 15.84
CA GLN A 353 -12.46 -10.61 16.95
C GLN A 353 -13.45 -9.45 16.82
N TYR A 354 -14.73 -9.71 17.06
CA TYR A 354 -15.73 -8.65 17.09
C TYR A 354 -15.36 -7.61 18.14
N SER A 355 -15.30 -6.35 17.72
CA SER A 355 -14.98 -5.22 18.57
C SER A 355 -16.19 -4.30 18.64
N ILE A 356 -16.68 -4.06 19.85
CA ILE A 356 -17.84 -3.19 20.10
C ILE A 356 -17.49 -1.75 19.68
N ARG A 357 -18.32 -1.18 18.80
CA ARG A 357 -18.16 0.20 18.31
C ARG A 357 -19.36 1.06 18.68
N PRO A 358 -19.18 2.04 19.60
CA PRO A 358 -20.23 3.00 19.89
C PRO A 358 -20.79 3.65 18.62
N GLY A 359 -22.11 3.74 18.51
CA GLY A 359 -22.81 4.25 17.34
C GLY A 359 -23.15 3.21 16.26
N THR A 360 -22.79 1.94 16.44
CA THR A 360 -23.21 0.86 15.55
C THR A 360 -24.35 0.04 16.17
N PRO A 361 -25.35 -0.44 15.40
CA PRO A 361 -26.45 -1.25 15.94
C PRO A 361 -25.98 -2.51 16.70
N ALA A 362 -24.88 -3.13 16.29
CA ALA A 362 -24.35 -4.33 16.94
C ALA A 362 -23.76 -4.04 18.34
N ALA A 363 -23.38 -2.80 18.63
CA ALA A 363 -22.87 -2.42 19.94
C ALA A 363 -23.94 -2.45 21.04
N GLU A 364 -25.22 -2.31 20.65
CA GLU A 364 -26.37 -2.28 21.57
C GLU A 364 -27.07 -3.65 21.67
N MET A 365 -26.61 -4.66 20.93
CA MET A 365 -27.18 -6.01 20.99
C MET A 365 -26.86 -6.67 22.35
N ALA A 366 -27.86 -7.28 22.99
CA ALA A 366 -27.72 -7.82 24.34
C ALA A 366 -26.79 -9.05 24.43
N ASP A 367 -26.81 -9.90 23.40
CA ASP A 367 -26.16 -11.22 23.40
C ASP A 367 -24.66 -11.15 23.06
N GLN A 368 -23.90 -10.28 23.74
CA GLN A 368 -22.45 -10.19 23.54
C GLN A 368 -21.78 -11.51 23.95
N VAL A 369 -20.85 -12.02 23.12
CA VAL A 369 -20.16 -13.29 23.38
C VAL A 369 -18.99 -13.07 24.36
N PRO A 370 -18.84 -13.90 25.41
CA PRO A 370 -17.71 -13.81 26.34
C PRO A 370 -16.35 -13.88 25.64
N LYS A 371 -15.38 -13.07 26.10
CA LYS A 371 -14.08 -12.90 25.45
C LYS A 371 -13.30 -14.21 25.30
N GLU A 372 -13.36 -15.07 26.30
CA GLU A 372 -12.73 -16.38 26.31
C GLU A 372 -13.27 -17.30 25.20
N ILE A 373 -14.56 -17.21 24.88
CA ILE A 373 -15.18 -17.96 23.78
C ILE A 373 -14.75 -17.36 22.44
N VAL A 374 -14.72 -16.03 22.34
CA VAL A 374 -14.24 -15.35 21.12
C VAL A 374 -12.78 -15.70 20.82
N GLN A 375 -11.94 -15.78 21.86
CA GLN A 375 -10.54 -16.18 21.75
C GLN A 375 -10.39 -17.63 21.29
N ASP A 376 -11.11 -18.58 21.89
CA ASP A 376 -11.11 -20.00 21.45
C ASP A 376 -11.49 -20.12 19.96
N ARG A 377 -12.56 -19.47 19.55
CA ARG A 377 -13.02 -19.46 18.15
C ARG A 377 -12.00 -18.85 17.22
N TYR A 378 -11.38 -17.74 17.61
CA TYR A 378 -10.32 -17.10 16.85
C TYR A 378 -9.14 -18.06 16.62
N GLU A 379 -8.66 -18.73 17.66
CA GLU A 379 -7.54 -19.68 17.60
C GLU A 379 -7.85 -20.89 16.72
N ARG A 380 -9.04 -21.49 16.88
CA ARG A 380 -9.49 -22.64 16.07
C ARG A 380 -9.61 -22.27 14.59
N LEU A 381 -10.15 -21.10 14.29
CA LEU A 381 -10.23 -20.59 12.92
C LEU A 381 -8.84 -20.28 12.34
N ALA A 382 -7.92 -19.72 13.14
CA ALA A 382 -6.56 -19.44 12.70
C ALA A 382 -5.81 -20.73 12.33
N VAL A 383 -5.90 -21.78 13.15
CA VAL A 383 -5.32 -23.10 12.85
C VAL A 383 -5.87 -23.68 11.55
N LEU A 384 -7.19 -23.60 11.35
CA LEU A 384 -7.82 -24.05 10.11
C LEU A 384 -7.30 -23.28 8.89
N GLN A 385 -7.31 -21.95 8.96
CA GLN A 385 -6.87 -21.10 7.85
C GLN A 385 -5.38 -21.27 7.54
N GLU A 386 -4.52 -21.43 8.56
CA GLU A 386 -3.08 -21.63 8.35
C GLU A 386 -2.80 -22.91 7.59
N ARG A 387 -3.49 -24.01 7.95
CA ARG A 387 -3.43 -25.27 7.20
C ARG A 387 -3.84 -25.07 5.74
N ILE A 388 -4.99 -24.45 5.49
CA ILE A 388 -5.48 -24.20 4.13
C ILE A 388 -4.48 -23.33 3.35
N SER A 389 -3.98 -22.24 3.94
CA SER A 389 -3.03 -21.33 3.28
C SER A 389 -1.75 -22.06 2.89
N TRP A 390 -1.26 -22.96 3.75
CA TRP A 390 -0.11 -23.79 3.45
C TRP A 390 -0.38 -24.78 2.31
N GLU A 391 -1.51 -25.50 2.33
CA GLU A 391 -1.91 -26.39 1.23
C GLU A 391 -2.03 -25.64 -0.11
N GLU A 392 -2.68 -24.47 -0.11
CA GLU A 392 -2.83 -23.62 -1.30
C GLU A 392 -1.48 -23.12 -1.83
N ASN A 393 -0.53 -22.79 -0.95
CA ASN A 393 0.81 -22.36 -1.35
C ASN A 393 1.68 -23.53 -1.83
N GLN A 394 1.54 -24.73 -1.25
CA GLN A 394 2.22 -25.93 -1.72
C GLN A 394 1.83 -26.30 -3.15
N ALA A 395 0.58 -26.08 -3.54
CA ALA A 395 0.11 -26.30 -4.91
C ALA A 395 0.79 -25.40 -5.95
N VAL A 396 1.52 -24.36 -5.52
CA VAL A 396 2.26 -23.43 -6.40
C VAL A 396 3.70 -23.87 -6.62
N ILE A 397 4.24 -24.80 -5.81
CA ILE A 397 5.62 -25.29 -5.95
C ILE A 397 5.84 -25.87 -7.35
N GLY A 398 6.96 -25.52 -7.97
CA GLY A 398 7.34 -25.91 -9.33
C GLY A 398 6.73 -25.05 -10.43
N ARG A 399 5.82 -24.11 -10.10
CA ARG A 399 5.30 -23.15 -11.08
C ARG A 399 6.28 -22.01 -11.31
N GLU A 400 6.33 -21.56 -12.54
CA GLU A 400 7.01 -20.35 -12.94
C GLU A 400 6.08 -19.13 -12.74
N LEU A 401 6.56 -18.10 -12.05
CA LEU A 401 5.83 -16.88 -11.74
C LEU A 401 6.63 -15.64 -12.15
N GLU A 402 5.94 -14.63 -12.69
CA GLU A 402 6.50 -13.30 -12.94
C GLU A 402 6.22 -12.39 -11.74
N LEU A 403 7.27 -12.06 -10.99
CA LEU A 403 7.21 -11.24 -9.78
C LEU A 403 7.43 -9.77 -10.09
N LEU A 404 6.60 -8.90 -9.54
CA LEU A 404 6.90 -7.47 -9.45
C LEU A 404 7.80 -7.24 -8.24
N VAL A 405 9.03 -6.81 -8.49
CA VAL A 405 10.02 -6.59 -7.42
C VAL A 405 9.58 -5.42 -6.56
N ALA A 406 9.49 -5.66 -5.26
CA ALA A 406 9.04 -4.68 -4.29
C ALA A 406 10.22 -4.07 -3.54
N ASN A 407 10.04 -2.86 -3.01
CA ASN A 407 11.00 -2.26 -2.09
C ASN A 407 10.68 -2.67 -0.64
N GLY A 408 11.67 -3.17 0.10
CA GLY A 408 11.61 -3.31 1.56
C GLY A 408 10.56 -4.29 2.11
N GLU A 409 10.09 -5.27 1.34
CA GLU A 409 9.06 -6.23 1.82
C GLU A 409 9.62 -7.36 2.68
N GLY A 410 10.92 -7.65 2.64
CA GLY A 410 11.51 -8.69 3.47
C GLY A 410 12.24 -8.13 4.69
N ARG A 411 11.71 -8.44 5.88
CA ARG A 411 12.30 -8.03 7.17
C ARG A 411 13.71 -8.58 7.44
N LYS A 412 14.19 -9.50 6.60
CA LYS A 412 15.48 -10.18 6.70
C LYS A 412 16.24 -10.19 5.38
N ASP A 413 15.93 -9.27 4.47
CA ASP A 413 16.55 -9.23 3.14
C ASP A 413 18.08 -9.05 3.26
N SER A 414 18.55 -8.26 4.21
CA SER A 414 19.98 -8.10 4.54
C SER A 414 20.63 -9.40 5.03
N ASP A 415 19.91 -10.16 5.87
CA ASP A 415 20.45 -11.34 6.57
C ASP A 415 20.39 -12.60 5.70
N THR A 416 19.44 -12.65 4.76
CA THR A 416 19.19 -13.81 3.89
C THR A 416 19.70 -13.62 2.48
N HIS A 417 20.18 -12.42 2.13
CA HIS A 417 20.59 -12.02 0.77
C HIS A 417 19.49 -12.26 -0.29
N ARG A 418 18.22 -12.33 0.14
CA ARG A 418 17.06 -12.47 -0.75
C ARG A 418 16.47 -11.11 -1.11
N MET A 419 15.76 -11.10 -2.22
CA MET A 419 14.86 -10.02 -2.61
C MET A 419 13.42 -10.51 -2.55
N SER A 420 12.49 -9.56 -2.51
CA SER A 420 11.06 -9.84 -2.37
C SER A 420 10.28 -9.26 -3.54
N GLY A 421 9.25 -9.97 -3.96
CA GLY A 421 8.34 -9.49 -5.00
C GLY A 421 6.94 -10.07 -4.87
N ARG A 422 6.01 -9.48 -5.60
CA ARG A 422 4.60 -9.87 -5.64
C ARG A 422 4.28 -10.60 -6.93
N ALA A 423 3.80 -11.83 -6.79
CA ALA A 423 3.26 -12.60 -7.91
C ALA A 423 1.98 -11.94 -8.48
N PRO A 424 1.49 -12.34 -9.67
CA PRO A 424 0.26 -11.80 -10.25
C PRO A 424 -0.92 -11.91 -9.28
N ASP A 425 -1.04 -13.03 -8.56
CA ASP A 425 -2.06 -13.29 -7.55
C ASP A 425 -1.81 -12.58 -6.19
N SER A 426 -0.77 -11.73 -6.11
CA SER A 426 -0.32 -10.96 -4.94
C SER A 426 0.37 -11.76 -3.83
N ARG A 427 0.64 -13.05 -4.02
CA ARG A 427 1.47 -13.80 -3.05
C ARG A 427 2.85 -13.17 -2.92
N LEU A 428 3.33 -13.07 -1.68
CA LEU A 428 4.69 -12.66 -1.38
C LEU A 428 5.64 -13.80 -1.74
N VAL A 429 6.64 -13.50 -2.56
CA VAL A 429 7.67 -14.46 -2.94
C VAL A 429 9.03 -13.87 -2.61
N HIS A 430 9.80 -14.58 -1.80
CA HIS A 430 11.21 -14.29 -1.56
C HIS A 430 12.04 -15.11 -2.54
N PHE A 431 12.97 -14.48 -3.24
CA PHE A 431 13.81 -15.12 -4.24
C PHE A 431 15.27 -14.71 -4.02
N ASP A 432 16.20 -15.61 -4.34
CA ASP A 432 17.63 -15.31 -4.28
C ASP A 432 18.07 -14.51 -5.52
N VAL A 433 19.27 -13.93 -5.44
CA VAL A 433 19.93 -13.29 -6.59
C VAL A 433 21.23 -14.04 -6.84
N PRO A 434 21.21 -15.09 -7.68
CA PRO A 434 22.38 -15.93 -7.93
C PRO A 434 23.55 -15.13 -8.52
N ASP A 435 24.77 -15.57 -8.23
CA ASP A 435 26.00 -14.98 -8.76
C ASP A 435 25.96 -14.89 -10.30
N GLY A 436 26.31 -13.73 -10.84
CA GLY A 436 26.23 -13.43 -12.27
C GLY A 436 24.87 -12.90 -12.75
N SER A 437 23.86 -12.82 -11.87
CA SER A 437 22.64 -12.07 -12.14
C SER A 437 22.89 -10.57 -12.02
N GLU A 438 22.28 -9.78 -12.91
CA GLU A 438 22.08 -8.37 -12.62
C GLU A 438 21.13 -8.22 -11.42
N ARG A 439 21.31 -7.18 -10.61
CA ARG A 439 20.36 -6.91 -9.53
C ARG A 439 19.09 -6.26 -10.12
N PRO A 440 17.90 -6.83 -9.88
CA PRO A 440 16.66 -6.21 -10.32
C PRO A 440 16.38 -4.96 -9.49
N ARG A 441 15.73 -3.97 -10.09
CA ARG A 441 15.28 -2.75 -9.40
C ARG A 441 13.86 -2.94 -8.88
N PRO A 442 13.45 -2.26 -7.80
CA PRO A 442 12.02 -2.12 -7.48
C PRO A 442 11.23 -1.66 -8.72
N GLY A 443 10.15 -2.35 -9.03
CA GLY A 443 9.35 -2.12 -10.24
C GLY A 443 9.72 -2.96 -11.46
N ASP A 444 10.91 -3.56 -11.52
CA ASP A 444 11.25 -4.54 -12.56
C ASP A 444 10.46 -5.84 -12.34
N LEU A 445 10.36 -6.65 -13.40
CA LEU A 445 9.72 -7.96 -13.33
C LEU A 445 10.75 -9.08 -13.40
N VAL A 446 10.61 -10.09 -12.55
CA VAL A 446 11.53 -11.23 -12.48
C VAL A 446 10.75 -12.53 -12.61
N THR A 447 11.17 -13.38 -13.54
CA THR A 447 10.57 -14.71 -13.72
C THR A 447 11.32 -15.75 -12.91
N VAL A 448 10.67 -16.31 -11.89
CA VAL A 448 11.26 -17.31 -10.98
C VAL A 448 10.43 -18.58 -10.92
N THR A 449 11.03 -19.69 -10.50
CA THR A 449 10.33 -20.94 -10.22
C THR A 449 10.18 -21.11 -8.71
N VAL A 450 8.96 -21.31 -8.23
CA VAL A 450 8.71 -21.51 -6.79
C VAL A 450 9.30 -22.84 -6.34
N THR A 451 10.17 -22.82 -5.33
CA THR A 451 10.85 -24.01 -4.81
C THR A 451 10.33 -24.44 -3.44
N GLN A 452 9.83 -23.53 -2.62
CA GLN A 452 9.26 -23.85 -1.31
C GLN A 452 8.04 -22.99 -1.00
N ALA A 453 7.24 -23.46 -0.05
CA ALA A 453 6.05 -22.78 0.43
C ALA A 453 6.01 -22.75 1.96
N ALA A 454 5.67 -21.58 2.49
CA ALA A 454 5.25 -21.37 3.87
C ALA A 454 3.77 -20.94 3.89
N PRO A 455 3.09 -20.92 5.06
CA PRO A 455 1.69 -20.51 5.12
C PRO A 455 1.42 -19.09 4.59
N PHE A 456 2.40 -18.18 4.71
CA PHE A 456 2.21 -16.74 4.43
C PHE A 456 3.13 -16.17 3.33
N HIS A 457 4.02 -16.97 2.77
CA HIS A 457 4.93 -16.57 1.68
C HIS A 457 5.41 -17.79 0.91
N LEU A 458 5.98 -17.54 -0.27
CA LEU A 458 6.67 -18.52 -1.09
C LEU A 458 8.17 -18.22 -1.11
N ILE A 459 8.97 -19.24 -1.45
CA ILE A 459 10.40 -19.11 -1.69
C ILE A 459 10.70 -19.62 -3.10
N ALA A 460 11.54 -18.91 -3.82
CA ALA A 460 11.95 -19.22 -5.18
C ALA A 460 13.47 -19.05 -5.32
N ASP A 461 14.21 -19.85 -4.55
CA ASP A 461 15.67 -19.92 -4.68
C ASP A 461 16.06 -20.72 -5.93
N SER A 462 17.07 -20.26 -6.68
CA SER A 462 17.57 -20.90 -7.89
C SER A 462 18.33 -22.20 -7.58
N PRO A 463 17.81 -23.39 -7.92
CA PRO A 463 18.44 -24.65 -7.53
C PRO A 463 19.74 -24.95 -8.28
N ASP A 464 19.91 -24.40 -9.48
CA ASP A 464 21.07 -24.56 -10.36
C ASP A 464 21.97 -23.32 -10.41
N GLY A 465 21.61 -22.25 -9.69
CA GLY A 465 22.32 -20.97 -9.73
C GLY A 465 22.20 -20.25 -11.07
N ALA A 466 21.21 -20.59 -11.91
CA ALA A 466 20.99 -19.92 -13.18
C ALA A 466 20.69 -18.42 -12.95
N PRO A 467 21.22 -17.51 -13.80
CA PRO A 467 20.95 -16.09 -13.68
C PRO A 467 19.45 -15.77 -13.77
N LEU A 468 19.02 -14.76 -13.02
CA LEU A 468 17.63 -14.28 -13.04
C LEU A 468 17.22 -13.82 -14.44
N ARG A 469 15.99 -14.16 -14.83
CA ARG A 469 15.35 -13.58 -16.02
C ARG A 469 14.61 -12.31 -15.61
N ILE A 470 15.24 -11.18 -15.91
CA ILE A 470 14.77 -9.85 -15.54
C ILE A 470 14.22 -9.14 -16.76
N ARG A 471 12.98 -8.65 -16.67
CA ARG A 471 12.40 -7.70 -17.61
C ARG A 471 12.43 -6.32 -16.99
N ARG A 472 13.20 -5.43 -17.61
CA ARG A 472 13.25 -4.00 -17.23
C ARG A 472 11.93 -3.32 -17.58
N THR A 473 11.48 -2.43 -16.71
CA THR A 473 10.21 -1.72 -16.86
C THR A 473 10.37 -0.21 -16.71
N THR A 474 9.38 0.53 -17.18
CA THR A 474 9.26 1.98 -16.94
C THR A 474 9.21 2.32 -15.45
N ALA A 475 8.69 1.40 -14.63
CA ALA A 475 8.66 1.49 -13.18
C ALA A 475 10.06 1.37 -12.56
N GLY A 476 10.88 0.44 -13.04
CA GLY A 476 12.30 0.36 -12.66
C GLY A 476 13.08 1.61 -13.06
N ASP A 477 12.78 2.19 -14.23
CA ASP A 477 13.40 3.43 -14.66
C ASP A 477 12.93 4.63 -13.81
N ALA A 478 11.67 4.64 -13.36
CA ALA A 478 11.14 5.64 -12.46
C ALA A 478 11.77 5.56 -11.06
N TRP A 479 12.06 4.34 -10.59
CA TRP A 479 12.85 4.12 -9.38
C TRP A 479 14.24 4.75 -9.50
N ASP A 480 14.98 4.45 -10.57
CA ASP A 480 16.33 5.01 -10.76
C ASP A 480 16.33 6.54 -10.83
N ARG A 481 15.33 7.15 -11.47
CA ARG A 481 15.16 8.62 -11.48
C ARG A 481 14.94 9.17 -10.08
N ALA A 482 14.07 8.54 -9.29
CA ALA A 482 13.79 8.98 -7.93
C ALA A 482 15.01 8.88 -7.02
N GLU A 483 15.79 7.79 -7.12
CA GLU A 483 17.04 7.61 -6.37
C GLU A 483 18.10 8.65 -6.76
N ALA A 484 18.21 8.95 -8.05
CA ALA A 484 19.12 9.98 -8.55
C ALA A 484 18.74 11.38 -8.04
N ASP A 485 17.44 11.72 -8.04
CA ASP A 485 16.93 12.98 -7.52
C ASP A 485 17.13 13.11 -6.00
N ALA A 486 16.97 12.01 -5.25
CA ALA A 486 17.23 11.96 -3.81
C ALA A 486 18.71 12.14 -3.46
N CYS A 487 19.61 11.61 -4.29
CA CYS A 487 21.06 11.78 -4.15
C CYS A 487 21.59 13.14 -4.66
N GLY A 488 20.75 13.89 -5.38
CA GLY A 488 21.07 15.20 -5.90
C GLY A 488 21.17 16.24 -4.78
N VAL A 489 22.39 16.63 -4.41
CA VAL A 489 22.62 17.82 -3.57
C VAL A 489 21.91 19.00 -4.24
N PRO A 490 21.04 19.79 -3.55
CA PRO A 490 20.43 20.95 -4.17
C PRO A 490 21.55 21.89 -4.58
N SER A 491 21.81 22.00 -5.89
CA SER A 491 22.66 23.04 -6.42
C SER A 491 22.00 24.35 -5.99
N HIS A 492 22.65 25.07 -5.08
CA HIS A 492 22.25 26.43 -4.76
C HIS A 492 21.94 27.14 -6.07
N ALA A 493 20.71 27.63 -6.16
CA ALA A 493 20.26 28.46 -7.25
C ALA A 493 21.38 29.44 -7.60
N GLY A 494 21.93 29.28 -8.80
CA GLY A 494 22.95 30.18 -9.32
C GLY A 494 22.42 31.58 -9.11
N THR A 495 23.12 32.34 -8.28
CA THR A 495 22.93 33.76 -8.13
C THR A 495 22.76 34.34 -9.52
N SER A 496 21.57 34.89 -9.78
CA SER A 496 21.34 35.77 -10.90
C SER A 496 22.49 36.77 -10.86
N ALA A 497 23.33 36.74 -11.91
CA ALA A 497 24.39 37.71 -12.07
C ALA A 497 23.73 39.08 -12.03
N ALA A 498 23.91 39.77 -10.91
CA ALA A 498 23.57 41.16 -10.75
C ALA A 498 24.20 41.88 -11.94
N GLY A 499 23.36 42.55 -12.72
CA GLY A 499 23.80 43.41 -13.81
C GLY A 499 24.87 44.33 -13.29
N SER A 500 26.10 44.15 -13.78
CA SER A 500 27.20 45.05 -13.50
C SER A 500 26.85 46.40 -14.11
N VAL A 501 26.67 47.40 -13.25
CA VAL A 501 26.55 48.81 -13.66
C VAL A 501 27.88 49.22 -14.28
N SER A 502 27.90 49.42 -15.61
CA SER A 502 29.08 49.91 -16.30
C SER A 502 29.21 51.42 -16.15
N LEU A 503 30.13 51.87 -15.31
CA LEU A 503 30.73 53.21 -15.40
C LEU A 503 32.13 53.03 -15.99
N GLY A 504 32.33 53.37 -17.26
CA GLY A 504 33.66 53.24 -17.88
C GLY A 504 33.70 53.64 -19.35
N MET A 505 34.39 54.74 -19.61
CA MET A 505 34.65 55.43 -20.88
C MET A 505 35.15 54.56 -22.07
N PRO A 506 35.02 55.04 -23.33
CA PRO A 506 35.29 54.24 -24.53
C PRO A 506 36.78 54.21 -24.89
N THR A 507 37.28 53.03 -25.31
CA THR A 507 38.51 52.93 -26.09
C THR A 507 38.38 51.88 -27.19
N LEU A 508 39.09 52.17 -28.28
CA LEU A 508 38.92 51.69 -29.66
C LEU A 508 39.38 50.25 -29.87
N GLY A 509 38.68 49.55 -30.76
CA GLY A 509 38.92 48.14 -31.08
C GLY A 509 40.01 47.89 -32.12
N LEU A 510 40.34 46.61 -32.25
CA LEU A 510 40.98 45.99 -33.42
C LEU A 510 40.53 44.52 -33.48
N ARG A 511 40.08 44.09 -34.65
CA ARG A 511 39.92 42.70 -35.15
C ARG A 511 40.96 42.55 -36.29
N PRO A 512 41.22 41.37 -36.90
CA PRO A 512 40.70 40.00 -36.68
C PRO A 512 41.85 38.93 -36.65
N ALA A 513 41.61 37.62 -36.54
CA ALA A 513 41.43 36.70 -37.68
C ALA A 513 41.13 35.26 -37.23
N ALA A 514 40.43 34.53 -38.10
CA ALA A 514 40.20 33.08 -38.11
C ALA A 514 40.49 32.60 -39.56
N PRO A 515 40.28 31.32 -39.95
CA PRO A 515 40.61 30.01 -39.35
C PRO A 515 41.36 29.12 -40.39
N HIS A 516 41.67 27.85 -40.08
CA HIS A 516 41.79 26.82 -41.12
C HIS A 516 41.50 25.40 -40.61
N ALA A 517 40.77 24.64 -41.44
CA ALA A 517 40.34 23.26 -41.28
C ALA A 517 40.99 22.34 -42.34
N ALA A 518 41.10 21.03 -42.03
CA ALA A 518 41.12 19.83 -42.91
C ALA A 518 41.58 18.63 -42.05
N SER A 519 40.87 17.51 -41.81
CA SER A 519 40.25 16.46 -42.65
C SER A 519 41.19 15.32 -43.13
N HIS A 520 40.72 14.08 -42.95
CA HIS A 520 41.14 12.77 -43.54
C HIS A 520 42.32 12.02 -42.87
N SER A 521 42.43 10.69 -42.83
CA SER A 521 41.57 9.50 -43.01
C SER A 521 42.47 8.25 -42.87
N ALA A 522 41.87 7.07 -42.63
CA ALA A 522 42.32 5.71 -43.01
C ALA A 522 43.19 4.87 -42.05
N THR A 523 42.66 3.68 -41.75
CA THR A 523 43.31 2.42 -41.32
C THR A 523 43.93 1.68 -42.53
N PRO A 524 44.79 0.64 -42.36
CA PRO A 524 44.28 -0.77 -42.28
C PRO A 524 45.18 -1.85 -41.60
N HIS A 525 44.60 -3.06 -41.43
CA HIS A 525 45.17 -4.43 -41.44
C HIS A 525 46.21 -4.89 -40.38
N SER A 526 45.89 -5.83 -39.46
CA SER A 526 45.79 -7.32 -39.54
C SER A 526 47.12 -8.09 -39.37
N ALA A 527 47.21 -8.99 -38.37
CA ALA A 527 47.77 -10.36 -38.45
C ALA A 527 47.99 -10.99 -37.05
N THR A 528 47.46 -12.20 -36.85
CA THR A 528 47.92 -13.20 -35.88
C THR A 528 48.90 -14.18 -36.57
N PRO A 529 49.75 -14.92 -35.84
CA PRO A 529 49.42 -16.33 -35.53
C PRO A 529 49.93 -16.89 -34.18
N HIS A 530 49.30 -17.99 -33.72
CA HIS A 530 49.69 -18.95 -32.66
C HIS A 530 50.82 -19.93 -33.14
N PRO A 531 51.25 -21.05 -32.45
CA PRO A 531 50.91 -21.68 -31.14
C PRO A 531 52.13 -22.26 -30.35
N VAL A 532 51.89 -23.03 -29.25
CA VAL A 532 52.46 -24.36 -28.81
C VAL A 532 52.19 -24.53 -27.28
N ALA A 533 51.26 -25.38 -26.80
CA ALA A 533 51.36 -26.78 -26.28
C ALA A 533 52.36 -26.98 -25.09
N ALA A 534 52.21 -27.80 -24.04
CA ALA A 534 51.31 -28.89 -23.57
C ALA A 534 51.54 -29.09 -22.04
N SER A 535 50.61 -29.61 -21.22
CA SER A 535 50.60 -30.97 -20.59
C SER A 535 49.93 -30.83 -19.20
N ALA A 536 48.75 -31.38 -18.86
CA ALA A 536 48.29 -32.78 -18.68
C ALA A 536 48.57 -33.43 -17.30
N ALA A 537 47.51 -34.03 -16.72
CA ALA A 537 47.38 -35.06 -15.64
C ALA A 537 46.60 -34.58 -14.37
N ALA A 538 45.33 -34.97 -14.15
CA ALA A 538 44.80 -36.26 -13.61
C ALA A 538 44.93 -36.34 -12.05
N GLN A 539 44.01 -36.77 -11.18
CA GLN A 539 42.74 -37.53 -11.16
C GLN A 539 42.14 -37.41 -9.73
N GLY A 540 40.81 -37.47 -9.53
CA GLY A 540 40.20 -38.50 -8.65
C GLY A 540 39.45 -37.97 -7.40
N PRO A 541 38.54 -38.76 -6.78
CA PRO A 541 37.12 -38.36 -6.62
C PRO A 541 36.58 -38.17 -5.18
N ALA A 542 35.30 -37.75 -5.11
CA ALA A 542 34.46 -37.45 -3.94
C ALA A 542 34.14 -38.64 -3.00
N PRO A 543 33.61 -38.34 -1.78
CA PRO A 543 32.33 -38.94 -1.39
C PRO A 543 31.39 -38.00 -0.58
N VAL A 544 30.10 -38.38 -0.51
CA VAL A 544 28.96 -37.80 0.24
C VAL A 544 28.15 -38.99 0.81
N PRO A 545 27.24 -38.91 1.81
CA PRO A 545 27.11 -38.11 3.04
C PRO A 545 26.99 -38.98 4.32
N ALA A 546 26.86 -38.37 5.51
CA ALA A 546 26.34 -39.01 6.71
C ALA A 546 25.21 -38.19 7.36
N VAL A 547 24.13 -38.89 7.72
CA VAL A 547 22.91 -38.43 8.42
C VAL A 547 23.13 -38.47 9.93
N PRO A 548 22.61 -37.49 10.71
CA PRO A 548 22.26 -37.74 12.10
C PRO A 548 20.76 -37.60 12.37
N THR A 549 20.30 -38.51 13.21
CA THR A 549 18.95 -38.75 13.74
C THR A 549 18.41 -37.59 14.59
N ALA A 550 17.14 -37.23 14.37
CA ALA A 550 16.39 -36.30 15.22
C ALA A 550 15.73 -37.02 16.40
N SER A 551 16.12 -36.64 17.62
CA SER A 551 15.30 -36.81 18.83
C SER A 551 15.38 -35.50 19.62
N GLY A 552 14.31 -34.72 19.61
CA GLY A 552 14.29 -33.42 20.27
C GLY A 552 12.86 -32.89 20.40
N ARG A 553 12.46 -32.64 21.65
CA ARG A 553 11.14 -32.19 22.09
C ARG A 553 10.73 -30.87 21.42
N ILE A 554 9.45 -30.76 21.07
CA ILE A 554 8.79 -29.51 20.66
C ILE A 554 8.76 -28.56 21.86
N PRO A 555 9.34 -27.34 21.78
CA PRO A 555 9.03 -26.28 22.73
C PRO A 555 7.78 -25.51 22.27
N ALA A 556 6.93 -25.17 23.23
CA ALA A 556 5.72 -24.37 23.04
C ALA A 556 6.03 -23.03 22.35
N VAL A 557 5.33 -22.75 21.26
CA VAL A 557 5.40 -21.46 20.56
C VAL A 557 4.43 -20.49 21.21
N ASN A 558 4.98 -19.40 21.72
CA ASN A 558 4.28 -18.28 22.31
C ASN A 558 3.57 -17.50 21.19
N ALA A 559 2.24 -17.54 21.15
CA ALA A 559 1.41 -16.86 20.15
C ALA A 559 1.36 -15.34 20.43
N SER A 560 2.32 -14.62 19.88
CA SER A 560 2.30 -13.15 19.77
C SER A 560 3.01 -12.75 18.47
N SER A 561 2.33 -12.93 17.34
CA SER A 561 2.78 -12.46 16.03
C SER A 561 1.68 -11.63 15.39
N THR A 562 1.57 -10.39 15.87
CA THR A 562 0.85 -9.32 15.17
C THR A 562 1.54 -9.09 13.82
N VAL A 563 0.77 -9.04 12.73
CA VAL A 563 1.26 -8.64 11.39
C VAL A 563 1.40 -7.11 11.34
N PRO A 564 2.60 -6.53 11.18
CA PRO A 564 2.69 -5.14 10.71
C PRO A 564 2.85 -5.07 9.20
N ILE A 565 2.04 -4.18 8.62
CA ILE A 565 2.19 -3.57 7.31
C ILE A 565 2.75 -2.16 7.60
N TYR A 566 3.88 -1.82 6.96
CA TYR A 566 4.67 -0.59 7.10
C TYR A 566 5.12 -0.24 8.54
N ALA A 567 6.33 -0.66 8.90
CA ALA A 567 7.12 -0.04 9.95
C ALA A 567 8.47 0.33 9.31
N VAL A 568 8.77 1.62 9.29
CA VAL A 568 10.11 2.16 8.97
C VAL A 568 10.98 1.96 10.20
N ASP A 569 12.24 1.69 9.94
CA ASP A 569 13.36 1.41 10.83
C ASP A 569 13.46 2.39 12.02
N ASP A 570 13.63 1.87 13.24
CA ASP A 570 14.10 2.63 14.41
C ASP A 570 15.44 1.99 14.82
N GLY A 571 16.53 2.70 14.50
CA GLY A 571 17.89 2.29 14.80
C GLY A 571 18.22 2.29 16.30
N GLU A 572 18.87 1.21 16.71
CA GLU A 572 19.68 0.96 17.91
C GLU A 572 19.74 2.04 19.03
N ARG A 573 19.14 1.70 20.19
CA ARG A 573 19.86 1.46 21.47
C ARG A 573 19.01 0.78 22.53
#